data_AF-A0A1D2U0Q3-F1
#
_entry.id   AF-A0A1D2U0Q3-F1
#
_cell.length_a   1.000
_cell.length_b   1.000
_cell.length_c   1.000
_cell.angle_alpha   90.00
_cell.angle_beta   90.00
_cell.angle_gamma   90.00
#
_symmetry.space_group_name_H-M   'P 1'
#
loop_
_entity.id
_entity.type
_entity.pdbx_description
1 polymer ?
#
loop_
_entity_poly.entity_id
_entity_poly.type
_entity_poly.pdbx_seq_one_letter_code
_entity_poly.pdbx_strand_id
1 'polypeptide(L)'
;MGLSIYYQLSARGSAQAIHQRMSDWHAQVKSQFPDCKISDLAVTDKQVSFDLLPGLGTEIARMRLRHEQSDVWAGSWDCRTQFAGCARYGGPDNFLKAHRCLISALDIGHSLGLVESVSDDGSYWSSRSVEKLLQRFHIYKRLVTSLAAQVRVAGFSVTSPMEDEPEPKQPEHPTVAADSLVSAYVQPLA
;
A
#
# COMPACT_ATOMS: atom_id res chain seq x y z
N MET A 1 13.09 -0.01 7.72
CA MET A 1 11.75 0.15 8.32
C MET A 1 10.86 0.85 7.31
N GLY A 2 9.70 0.29 6.97
CA GLY A 2 8.72 0.85 6.03
C GLY A 2 7.50 1.40 6.77
N LEU A 3 6.37 1.56 6.08
CA LEU A 3 5.06 1.78 6.73
C LEU A 3 4.28 0.47 6.63
N SER A 4 4.69 -0.47 7.46
CA SER A 4 4.12 -1.81 7.55
C SER A 4 3.10 -1.88 8.68
N ILE A 5 2.06 -2.67 8.45
CA ILE A 5 1.13 -3.11 9.49
C ILE A 5 1.39 -4.59 9.72
N TYR A 6 1.86 -4.93 10.91
CA TYR A 6 2.05 -6.29 11.40
C TYR A 6 0.85 -6.68 12.24
N TYR A 7 0.35 -7.89 12.08
CA TYR A 7 -0.78 -8.37 12.87
C TYR A 7 -0.70 -9.87 13.15
N GLN A 8 -1.16 -10.23 14.34
CA GLN A 8 -1.30 -11.60 14.79
C GLN A 8 -2.77 -11.96 14.84
N LEU A 9 -3.09 -13.12 14.28
CA LEU A 9 -4.41 -13.71 14.31
C LEU A 9 -4.34 -14.91 15.25
N SER A 10 -5.28 -14.99 16.19
CA SER A 10 -5.36 -16.10 17.12
C SER A 10 -6.80 -16.29 17.56
N ALA A 11 -7.26 -17.53 17.55
CA ALA A 11 -8.59 -17.88 17.98
C ALA A 11 -8.63 -19.32 18.49
N ARG A 12 -9.49 -19.57 19.48
CA ARG A 12 -9.80 -20.92 19.95
C ARG A 12 -11.20 -21.35 19.53
N GLY A 13 -11.37 -22.64 19.24
CA GLY A 13 -12.67 -23.26 18.96
C GLY A 13 -12.63 -24.30 17.86
N SER A 14 -13.80 -24.93 17.64
CA SER A 14 -13.97 -25.91 16.57
C SER A 14 -13.77 -25.27 15.20
N ALA A 15 -13.37 -26.08 14.21
CA ALA A 15 -13.22 -25.64 12.82
C ALA A 15 -14.47 -24.90 12.31
N GLN A 16 -15.66 -25.44 12.59
CA GLN A 16 -16.93 -24.82 12.20
C GLN A 16 -17.09 -23.40 12.78
N ALA A 17 -16.79 -23.20 14.06
CA ALA A 17 -16.89 -21.89 14.70
C ALA A 17 -15.87 -20.89 14.14
N ILE A 18 -14.65 -21.34 13.84
CA ILE A 18 -13.62 -20.49 13.22
C ILE A 18 -13.99 -20.13 11.77
N HIS A 19 -14.48 -21.10 10.99
CA HIS A 19 -14.91 -20.87 9.63
C HIS A 19 -16.08 -19.87 9.56
N GLN A 20 -17.04 -19.97 10.47
CA GLN A 20 -18.15 -19.02 10.54
C GLN A 20 -17.66 -17.60 10.83
N ARG A 21 -16.82 -17.41 11.84
CA ARG A 21 -16.28 -16.08 12.16
C ARG A 21 -15.43 -15.49 11.03
N MET A 22 -14.66 -16.32 10.33
CA MET A 22 -13.91 -15.89 9.15
C MET A 22 -14.82 -15.54 7.97
N SER A 23 -15.94 -16.26 7.80
CA SER A 23 -16.98 -15.93 6.82
C SER A 23 -17.63 -14.59 7.13
N ASP A 24 -17.97 -14.34 8.40
CA ASP A 24 -18.55 -13.07 8.84
C ASP A 24 -17.56 -11.92 8.64
N TRP A 25 -16.27 -12.14 8.94
CA TRP A 25 -15.21 -11.17 8.68
C TRP A 25 -15.11 -10.84 7.20
N HIS A 26 -15.05 -11.86 6.34
CA HIS A 26 -14.98 -11.70 4.89
C HIS A 26 -16.18 -10.93 4.32
N ALA A 27 -17.39 -11.28 4.75
CA ALA A 27 -18.62 -10.63 4.31
C ALA A 27 -18.66 -9.15 4.73
N GLN A 28 -18.29 -8.83 5.97
CA GLN A 28 -18.25 -7.46 6.47
C GLN A 28 -17.21 -6.60 5.73
N VAL A 29 -16.01 -7.15 5.49
CA VAL A 29 -14.96 -6.44 4.73
C VAL A 29 -15.41 -6.19 3.29
N LYS A 30 -16.01 -7.19 2.62
CA LYS A 30 -16.58 -7.04 1.28
C LYS A 30 -17.68 -5.97 1.22
N SER A 31 -18.56 -5.93 2.22
CA SER A 31 -19.65 -4.94 2.28
C SER A 31 -19.13 -3.53 2.55
N GLN A 32 -18.12 -3.37 3.40
CA GLN A 32 -17.61 -2.06 3.80
C GLN A 32 -16.64 -1.47 2.78
N PHE A 33 -15.92 -2.31 2.03
CA PHE A 33 -14.87 -1.90 1.11
C PHE A 33 -15.07 -2.49 -0.29
N PRO A 34 -16.14 -2.09 -1.02
CA PRO A 34 -16.44 -2.64 -2.34
C PRO A 34 -15.36 -2.34 -3.40
N ASP A 35 -14.56 -1.29 -3.18
CA ASP A 35 -13.45 -0.92 -4.06
C ASP A 35 -12.15 -1.72 -3.81
N CYS A 36 -12.01 -2.33 -2.63
CA CYS A 36 -10.81 -3.11 -2.30
C CYS A 36 -10.94 -4.50 -2.98
N LYS A 37 -9.86 -5.01 -3.60
CA LYS A 37 -9.92 -6.35 -4.21
C LYS A 37 -9.81 -7.40 -3.11
N ILE A 38 -10.80 -8.26 -3.00
CA ILE A 38 -10.89 -9.29 -1.95
C ILE A 38 -11.09 -10.63 -2.62
N SER A 39 -10.23 -11.61 -2.32
CA SER A 39 -10.38 -12.97 -2.83
C SER A 39 -11.64 -13.62 -2.28
N ASP A 40 -12.06 -14.74 -2.85
CA ASP A 40 -13.04 -15.60 -2.19
C ASP A 40 -12.44 -16.25 -0.93
N LEU A 41 -13.33 -16.68 -0.05
CA LEU A 41 -12.96 -17.38 1.18
C LEU A 41 -12.48 -18.79 0.83
N ALA A 42 -11.22 -19.10 1.12
CA ALA A 42 -10.65 -20.43 0.99
C ALA A 42 -10.74 -21.15 2.33
N VAL A 43 -11.37 -22.33 2.35
CA VAL A 43 -11.61 -23.12 3.57
C VAL A 43 -11.12 -24.56 3.38
N THR A 44 -10.45 -25.08 4.39
CA THR A 44 -10.03 -26.48 4.54
C THR A 44 -10.10 -26.84 6.03
N ASP A 45 -9.97 -28.13 6.38
CA ASP A 45 -9.98 -28.57 7.78
C ASP A 45 -8.84 -27.98 8.62
N LYS A 46 -7.76 -27.52 7.98
CA LYS A 46 -6.55 -27.01 8.65
C LYS A 46 -6.30 -25.53 8.43
N GLN A 47 -7.10 -24.86 7.61
CA GLN A 47 -6.86 -23.48 7.24
C GLN A 47 -8.14 -22.82 6.72
N VAL A 48 -8.34 -21.58 7.13
CA VAL A 48 -9.30 -20.67 6.52
C VAL A 48 -8.62 -19.34 6.21
N SER A 49 -8.85 -18.80 5.02
CA SER A 49 -8.25 -17.54 4.62
C SER A 49 -8.99 -16.78 3.53
N PHE A 50 -8.78 -15.47 3.51
CA PHE A 50 -8.98 -14.63 2.33
C PHE A 50 -7.84 -13.61 2.23
N ASP A 51 -7.63 -13.11 1.02
CA ASP A 51 -6.63 -12.10 0.70
C ASP A 51 -7.33 -10.77 0.40
N LEU A 52 -6.78 -9.67 0.93
CA LEU A 52 -7.21 -8.31 0.72
C LEU A 52 -6.08 -7.54 0.04
N LEU A 53 -6.39 -6.85 -1.06
CA LEU A 53 -5.54 -5.80 -1.63
C LEU A 53 -6.15 -4.44 -1.26
N PRO A 54 -5.61 -3.75 -0.23
CA PRO A 54 -6.20 -2.49 0.25
C PRO A 54 -6.16 -1.34 -0.77
N GLY A 55 -5.19 -1.35 -1.69
CA GLY A 55 -5.07 -0.37 -2.75
C GLY A 55 -3.93 -0.68 -3.71
N LEU A 56 -3.82 0.07 -4.81
CA LEU A 56 -2.66 -0.04 -5.69
C LEU A 56 -1.40 0.41 -4.95
N GLY A 57 -0.28 -0.27 -5.20
CA GLY A 57 0.99 0.00 -4.51
C GLY A 57 1.10 -0.56 -3.09
N THR A 58 0.14 -1.37 -2.63
CA THR A 58 0.32 -2.16 -1.40
C THR A 58 0.75 -3.58 -1.70
N GLU A 59 1.26 -4.27 -0.67
CA GLU A 59 1.26 -5.72 -0.65
C GLU A 59 -0.17 -6.26 -0.43
N ILE A 60 -0.33 -7.57 -0.60
CA ILE A 60 -1.56 -8.28 -0.27
C ILE A 60 -1.58 -8.56 1.23
N ALA A 61 -2.60 -8.08 1.93
CA ALA A 61 -2.87 -8.43 3.31
C ALA A 61 -3.57 -9.78 3.37
N ARG A 62 -2.96 -10.75 4.07
CA ARG A 62 -3.49 -12.11 4.20
C ARG A 62 -4.23 -12.24 5.52
N MET A 63 -5.52 -12.54 5.46
CA MET A 63 -6.33 -12.88 6.63
C MET A 63 -6.39 -14.40 6.69
N ARG A 64 -5.38 -15.03 7.30
CA ARG A 64 -5.24 -16.48 7.31
C ARG A 64 -4.96 -17.02 8.70
N LEU A 65 -5.80 -17.95 9.11
CA LEU A 65 -5.65 -18.78 10.30
C LEU A 65 -5.36 -20.22 9.86
N ARG A 66 -4.37 -20.85 10.50
CA ARG A 66 -4.10 -22.28 10.36
C ARG A 66 -4.36 -22.96 11.69
N HIS A 67 -4.99 -24.13 11.63
CA HIS A 67 -5.21 -24.98 12.79
C HIS A 67 -3.85 -25.48 13.30
N GLU A 68 -3.58 -25.27 14.58
CA GLU A 68 -2.37 -25.72 15.27
C GLU A 68 -2.65 -27.04 16.02
N GLN A 69 -1.89 -27.33 17.08
CA GLN A 69 -2.21 -28.41 18.01
C GLN A 69 -3.13 -27.87 19.11
N SER A 70 -4.04 -28.71 19.64
CA SER A 70 -5.20 -28.26 20.45
C SER A 70 -6.15 -27.36 19.63
N ASP A 71 -7.34 -27.02 20.13
CA ASP A 71 -8.37 -26.23 19.41
C ASP A 71 -7.95 -24.76 19.13
N VAL A 72 -6.71 -24.52 18.72
CA VAL A 72 -6.06 -23.24 18.50
C VAL A 72 -5.85 -23.05 17.01
N TRP A 73 -6.15 -21.84 16.55
CA TRP A 73 -5.91 -21.39 15.20
C TRP A 73 -5.08 -20.13 15.27
N ALA A 74 -3.99 -20.06 14.50
CA ALA A 74 -3.13 -18.89 14.53
C ALA A 74 -2.51 -18.55 13.16
N GLY A 75 -2.03 -17.31 13.07
CA GLY A 75 -1.30 -16.77 11.93
C GLY A 75 -0.63 -15.45 12.28
N SER A 76 0.44 -15.12 11.57
CA SER A 76 1.10 -13.82 11.72
C SER A 76 1.51 -13.32 10.35
N TRP A 77 1.22 -12.05 10.07
CA TRP A 77 1.35 -11.47 8.75
C TRP A 77 1.77 -10.01 8.85
N ASP A 78 2.35 -9.51 7.77
CA ASP A 78 2.61 -8.10 7.56
C ASP A 78 2.08 -7.67 6.20
N CYS A 79 1.73 -6.38 6.10
CA CYS A 79 1.35 -5.76 4.84
C CYS A 79 1.97 -4.37 4.76
N ARG A 80 2.78 -4.16 3.73
CA ARG A 80 3.38 -2.86 3.42
C ARG A 80 2.41 -1.99 2.64
N THR A 81 2.26 -0.76 3.14
CA THR A 81 1.39 0.25 2.51
C THR A 81 2.17 1.41 1.92
N GLN A 82 3.48 1.51 2.16
CA GLN A 82 4.25 2.72 1.82
C GLN A 82 4.21 3.11 0.34
N PHE A 83 4.18 2.15 -0.60
CA PHE A 83 4.22 2.49 -2.02
C PHE A 83 2.86 2.92 -2.56
N ALA A 84 1.76 2.73 -1.82
CA ALA A 84 0.46 3.29 -2.21
C ALA A 84 0.50 4.82 -2.33
N GLY A 85 1.46 5.45 -1.65
CA GLY A 85 1.68 6.90 -1.69
C GLY A 85 2.47 7.43 -2.89
N CYS A 86 2.91 6.56 -3.81
CA CYS A 86 3.58 7.01 -5.04
C CYS A 86 2.59 7.71 -5.98
N ALA A 87 3.05 8.72 -6.72
CA ALA A 87 2.24 9.47 -7.67
C ALA A 87 1.48 8.55 -8.66
N ARG A 88 2.18 7.55 -9.23
CA ARG A 88 1.59 6.56 -10.15
C ARG A 88 0.45 5.71 -9.59
N TYR A 89 0.26 5.70 -8.27
CA TYR A 89 -0.82 4.97 -7.61
C TYR A 89 -1.85 5.89 -6.94
N GLY A 90 -1.76 7.21 -7.11
CA GLY A 90 -2.71 8.17 -6.55
C GLY A 90 -2.20 8.93 -5.32
N GLY A 91 -0.90 8.86 -5.03
CA GLY A 91 -0.26 9.75 -4.06
C GLY A 91 -0.73 9.55 -2.61
N PRO A 92 -0.58 10.58 -1.75
CA PRO A 92 -0.93 10.50 -0.33
C PRO A 92 -2.39 10.08 -0.05
N ASP A 93 -3.32 10.42 -0.93
CA ASP A 93 -4.73 10.06 -0.79
C ASP A 93 -4.95 8.55 -0.95
N ASN A 94 -4.31 7.93 -1.94
CA ASN A 94 -4.35 6.47 -2.10
C ASN A 94 -3.65 5.76 -0.94
N PHE A 95 -2.53 6.30 -0.44
CA PHE A 95 -1.90 5.80 0.78
C PHE A 95 -2.87 5.80 1.96
N LEU A 96 -3.55 6.93 2.21
CA LEU A 96 -4.48 7.04 3.32
C LEU A 96 -5.67 6.10 3.15
N LYS A 97 -6.25 5.99 1.95
CA LYS A 97 -7.33 5.05 1.63
C LYS A 97 -6.91 3.61 1.91
N ALA A 98 -5.76 3.20 1.38
CA ALA A 98 -5.27 1.83 1.49
C ALA A 98 -4.94 1.44 2.94
N HIS A 99 -4.22 2.32 3.64
CA HIS A 99 -3.84 2.08 5.04
C HIS A 99 -5.08 1.98 5.94
N ARG A 100 -6.09 2.85 5.72
CA ARG A 100 -7.37 2.79 6.44
C ARG A 100 -8.22 1.58 6.07
N CYS A 101 -8.23 1.13 4.81
CA CYS A 101 -8.93 -0.10 4.38
C CYS A 101 -8.38 -1.30 5.19
N LEU A 102 -7.05 -1.44 5.27
CA LEU A 102 -6.44 -2.52 6.05
C LEU A 102 -6.73 -2.42 7.55
N ILE A 103 -6.53 -1.25 8.15
CA ILE A 103 -6.78 -1.05 9.59
C ILE A 103 -8.24 -1.32 9.96
N SER A 104 -9.19 -0.88 9.13
CA SER A 104 -10.61 -1.12 9.37
C SER A 104 -10.98 -2.60 9.19
N ALA A 105 -10.36 -3.30 8.22
CA ALA A 105 -10.52 -4.74 8.09
C ALA A 105 -10.01 -5.46 9.35
N LEU A 106 -8.87 -5.04 9.91
CA LEU A 106 -8.34 -5.58 11.16
C LEU A 106 -9.23 -5.24 12.37
N ASP A 107 -9.87 -4.07 12.42
CA ASP A 107 -10.86 -3.73 13.46
C ASP A 107 -12.05 -4.70 13.44
N ILE A 108 -12.57 -5.03 12.25
CA ILE A 108 -13.63 -6.03 12.10
C ILE A 108 -13.16 -7.38 12.66
N GLY A 109 -11.99 -7.85 12.23
CA GLY A 109 -11.42 -9.12 12.71
C GLY A 109 -11.19 -9.14 14.22
N HIS A 110 -10.77 -8.01 14.80
CA HIS A 110 -10.63 -7.84 16.24
C HIS A 110 -11.99 -7.93 16.95
N SER A 111 -13.04 -7.30 16.42
CA SER A 111 -14.39 -7.38 16.97
C SER A 111 -14.97 -8.80 16.97
N LEU A 112 -14.51 -9.66 16.05
CA LEU A 112 -14.88 -11.07 15.94
C LEU A 112 -13.96 -11.99 16.79
N GLY A 113 -13.00 -11.43 17.52
CA GLY A 113 -12.03 -12.19 18.32
C GLY A 113 -11.12 -13.08 17.49
N LEU A 114 -10.70 -12.61 16.32
CA LEU A 114 -9.77 -13.28 15.41
C LEU A 114 -8.40 -12.59 15.32
N VAL A 115 -8.34 -11.28 15.61
CA VAL A 115 -7.10 -10.49 15.66
C VAL A 115 -6.67 -10.35 17.11
N GLU A 116 -5.47 -10.83 17.43
CA GLU A 116 -4.89 -10.80 18.79
C GLU A 116 -4.09 -9.52 19.02
N SER A 117 -3.26 -9.13 18.06
CA SER A 117 -2.41 -7.96 18.18
C SER A 117 -2.18 -7.30 16.82
N VAL A 118 -1.96 -5.98 16.84
CA VAL A 118 -1.59 -5.19 15.66
C VAL A 118 -0.47 -4.22 16.07
N SER A 119 0.61 -4.25 15.31
CA SER A 119 1.72 -3.30 15.38
C SER A 119 1.81 -2.55 14.06
N ASP A 120 1.54 -1.25 14.11
CA ASP A 120 1.46 -0.38 12.94
C ASP A 120 2.56 0.69 13.02
N ASP A 121 3.51 0.66 12.09
CA ASP A 121 4.62 1.61 11.99
C ASP A 121 4.12 3.06 11.79
N GLY A 122 2.93 3.22 11.19
CA GLY A 122 2.25 4.50 11.03
C GLY A 122 1.60 5.03 12.32
N SER A 123 1.50 4.19 13.36
CA SER A 123 0.82 4.48 14.64
C SER A 123 -0.67 4.86 14.50
N TYR A 124 -1.29 4.59 13.35
CA TYR A 124 -2.70 4.87 13.10
C TYR A 124 -3.61 3.89 13.84
N TRP A 125 -3.23 2.62 13.98
CA TRP A 125 -3.97 1.63 14.77
C TRP A 125 -4.31 2.12 16.19
N SER A 126 -3.34 2.71 16.89
CA SER A 126 -3.52 3.20 18.26
C SER A 126 -4.05 4.63 18.31
N SER A 127 -3.59 5.51 17.42
CA SER A 127 -3.90 6.94 17.51
C SER A 127 -5.16 7.37 16.76
N ARG A 128 -5.55 6.62 15.71
CA ARG A 128 -6.60 6.96 14.74
C ARG A 128 -6.46 8.35 14.13
N SER A 129 -5.25 8.91 14.18
CA SER A 129 -4.97 10.27 13.72
C SER A 129 -4.44 10.24 12.29
N VAL A 130 -5.26 10.74 11.36
CA VAL A 130 -4.88 10.93 9.96
C VAL A 130 -3.65 11.83 9.84
N GLU A 131 -3.60 12.90 10.65
CA GLU A 131 -2.48 13.83 10.68
C GLU A 131 -1.16 13.12 11.05
N LYS A 132 -1.16 12.32 12.14
CA LYS A 132 0.02 11.54 12.54
C LYS A 132 0.45 10.55 11.46
N LEU A 133 -0.51 9.87 10.84
CA LEU A 133 -0.23 8.91 9.78
C LEU A 133 0.41 9.58 8.56
N LEU A 134 -0.15 10.71 8.10
CA LEU A 134 0.42 11.48 6.98
C LEU A 134 1.78 12.06 7.33
N GLN A 135 1.97 12.55 8.55
CA GLN A 135 3.26 13.03 9.03
C GLN A 135 4.32 11.92 8.96
N ARG A 136 3.99 10.72 9.46
CA ARG A 136 4.86 9.53 9.37
C ARG A 136 5.18 9.16 7.93
N PHE A 137 4.18 9.22 7.06
CA PHE A 137 4.34 8.99 5.63
C PHE A 137 5.32 9.97 4.98
N HIS A 138 5.16 11.27 5.22
CA HIS A 138 6.05 12.28 4.67
C HIS A 138 7.48 12.18 5.22
N ILE A 139 7.64 11.89 6.51
CA ILE A 139 8.96 11.62 7.10
C ILE A 139 9.63 10.43 6.41
N TYR A 140 8.92 9.30 6.28
CA TYR A 140 9.44 8.13 5.62
C TYR A 140 9.80 8.40 4.15
N LYS A 141 8.90 9.05 3.39
CA LYS A 141 9.14 9.44 1.99
C LYS A 141 10.42 10.25 1.89
N ARG A 142 10.57 11.31 2.69
CA ARG A 142 11.76 12.17 2.71
C ARG A 142 13.05 11.41 3.06
N LEU A 143 13.00 10.50 4.03
CA LEU A 143 14.17 9.71 4.42
C LEU A 143 14.65 8.83 3.26
N VAL A 144 13.74 8.09 2.62
CA VAL A 144 14.09 7.19 1.53
C VAL A 144 14.58 7.94 0.29
N THR A 145 13.92 9.05 -0.07
CA THR A 145 14.36 9.86 -1.23
C THR A 145 15.70 10.55 -0.97
N SER A 146 15.92 11.08 0.24
CA SER A 146 17.20 11.72 0.60
C SER A 146 18.35 10.71 0.66
N LEU A 147 18.09 9.49 1.14
CA LEU A 147 19.08 8.42 1.12
C LEU A 147 19.44 8.01 -0.31
N ALA A 148 18.43 7.81 -1.17
CA ALA A 148 18.67 7.48 -2.58
C ALA A 148 19.49 8.57 -3.29
N ALA A 149 19.19 9.85 -3.04
CA ALA A 149 19.98 10.95 -3.58
C ALA A 149 21.45 10.91 -3.13
N GLN A 150 21.73 10.67 -1.85
CA GLN A 150 23.10 10.58 -1.34
C GLN A 150 23.87 9.38 -1.90
N VAL A 151 23.20 8.24 -2.05
CA VAL A 151 23.79 7.04 -2.66
C VAL A 151 24.19 7.30 -4.12
N ARG A 152 23.40 8.09 -4.87
CA ARG A 152 23.77 8.53 -6.23
C ARG A 152 24.96 9.47 -6.24
N VAL A 153 25.02 10.42 -5.31
CA VAL A 153 26.19 11.31 -5.16
C VAL A 153 27.46 10.51 -4.90
N ALA A 154 27.36 9.39 -4.17
CA ALA A 154 28.47 8.47 -3.92
C ALA A 154 28.85 7.60 -5.15
N GLY A 155 28.23 7.79 -6.31
CA GLY A 155 28.55 7.10 -7.56
C GLY A 155 27.79 5.79 -7.79
N PHE A 156 26.81 5.45 -6.94
CA PHE A 156 26.00 4.24 -7.11
C PHE A 156 24.72 4.51 -7.89
N SER A 157 24.34 3.56 -8.76
CA SER A 157 23.05 3.60 -9.44
C SER A 157 21.96 3.01 -8.54
N VAL A 158 21.08 3.85 -8.02
CA VAL A 158 19.91 3.45 -7.21
C VAL A 158 18.65 4.17 -7.68
N THR A 159 17.52 3.46 -7.64
CA THR A 159 16.18 4.02 -7.85
C THR A 159 15.40 3.96 -6.54
N SER A 160 14.73 5.06 -6.18
CA SER A 160 13.77 5.03 -5.09
C SER A 160 12.38 4.92 -5.69
N PRO A 161 11.62 3.85 -5.41
CA PRO A 161 10.26 3.71 -5.92
C PRO A 161 9.30 4.80 -5.37
N MET A 162 9.73 5.53 -4.33
CA MET A 162 9.01 6.62 -3.65
C MET A 162 9.36 8.01 -4.20
N GLU A 163 10.29 8.11 -5.16
CA GLU A 163 10.48 9.35 -5.91
C GLU A 163 9.23 9.63 -6.73
N ASP A 164 8.78 10.88 -6.68
CA ASP A 164 7.85 11.36 -7.68
C ASP A 164 8.61 11.33 -9.01
N GLU A 165 8.00 10.79 -10.07
CA GLU A 165 8.61 10.95 -11.38
C GLU A 165 8.82 12.45 -11.61
N PRO A 166 10.01 12.89 -12.06
CA PRO A 166 10.15 14.28 -12.44
C PRO A 166 9.05 14.56 -13.45
N GLU A 167 8.28 15.64 -13.24
CA GLU A 167 7.42 16.15 -14.31
C GLU A 167 8.27 16.16 -15.58
N PRO A 168 7.78 15.62 -16.72
CA PRO A 168 8.51 15.69 -17.96
C PRO A 168 8.89 17.16 -18.12
N LYS A 169 10.21 17.44 -18.15
CA LYS A 169 10.71 18.79 -18.36
C LYS A 169 9.93 19.32 -19.54
N GLN A 170 9.12 20.36 -19.33
CA GLN A 170 8.45 21.00 -20.46
C GLN A 170 9.55 21.29 -21.47
N PRO A 171 9.40 20.86 -22.74
CA PRO A 171 10.43 21.11 -23.73
C PRO A 171 10.69 22.61 -23.70
N GLU A 172 11.94 22.96 -23.44
CA GLU A 172 12.40 24.33 -23.42
C GLU A 172 11.91 24.95 -24.73
N HIS A 173 11.03 25.96 -24.64
CA HIS A 173 10.53 26.63 -25.84
C HIS A 173 11.74 26.99 -26.70
N PRO A 174 11.74 26.69 -28.02
CA PRO A 174 12.82 27.14 -28.86
C PRO A 174 12.87 28.65 -28.76
N THR A 175 13.95 29.17 -28.19
CA THR A 175 14.28 30.59 -28.29
C THR A 175 14.50 30.84 -29.77
N VAL A 176 13.44 31.25 -30.47
CA VAL A 176 13.57 31.77 -31.83
C VAL A 176 14.38 33.04 -31.68
N ALA A 177 15.66 32.96 -32.03
CA ALA A 177 16.45 34.15 -32.26
C ALA A 177 15.74 34.95 -33.35
N ALA A 178 15.22 36.12 -32.96
CA ALA A 178 14.79 37.14 -33.89
C ALA A 178 16.05 37.68 -34.57
N ASP A 179 16.55 36.97 -35.59
CA ASP A 179 17.45 37.45 -36.65
C ASP A 179 17.90 36.28 -37.54
N SER A 180 17.00 35.77 -38.39
CA SER A 180 17.35 35.29 -39.74
C SER A 180 16.10 34.80 -40.50
N LEU A 181 15.31 35.74 -41.01
CA LEU A 181 14.39 35.46 -42.12
C LEU A 181 14.71 36.44 -43.24
N VAL A 182 15.86 36.24 -43.87
CA VAL A 182 16.12 36.73 -45.22
C VAL A 182 16.78 35.60 -46.01
N SER A 183 16.17 35.30 -47.16
CA SER A 183 16.72 34.54 -48.27
C SER A 183 16.64 33.01 -48.22
N ALA A 184 15.60 32.46 -48.86
CA ALA A 184 15.77 31.41 -49.89
C ALA A 184 14.42 31.12 -50.61
N TYR A 185 13.91 32.09 -51.34
CA TYR A 185 13.03 31.85 -52.49
C TYR A 185 13.55 32.71 -53.62
N VAL A 186 14.42 32.16 -54.47
CA VAL A 186 14.49 32.37 -55.92
C VAL A 186 15.43 31.29 -56.48
N GLN A 187 14.88 30.26 -57.11
CA GLN A 187 15.60 29.55 -58.17
C GLN A 187 15.40 30.32 -59.48
N PRO A 188 16.43 30.43 -60.34
CA PRO A 188 16.21 30.61 -61.76
C PRO A 188 16.53 29.34 -62.55
N LEU A 189 15.66 29.08 -63.52
CA LEU A 189 15.78 28.09 -64.60
C LEU A 189 16.94 28.39 -65.54
N ALA A 190 17.71 27.36 -65.90
CA ALA A 190 18.25 27.07 -67.23
C ALA A 190 18.72 25.60 -67.27
#